data_AF-X1S1Y4-F1
#
_entry.id   AF-X1S1Y4-F1
#
_cell.length_a   1.000
_cell.length_b   1.000
_cell.length_c   1.000
_cell.angle_alpha   90.00
_cell.angle_beta   90.00
_cell.angle_gamma   90.00
#
_symmetry.space_group_name_H-M   'P 1'
#
loop_
_entity.id
_entity.type
_entity.pdbx_description
1 polymer ?
#
loop_
_entity_poly.entity_id
_entity_poly.type
_entity_poly.pdbx_seq_one_letter_code
_entity_poly.pdbx_strand_id
1 'polypeptide(L)'
;MEIEIENFKRFIKFLEANNVSRLCYTRGSTAMAAYLFGHYKNKIYIHNNKEAIDLERQSYRGGRCECFYLGELKDESYYFLDVNSLYPFVLNVTDP
;
A
#
# COMPACT_ATOMS: atom_id res chain seq x y z
N MET A 1 2.85 0.68 -28.83
CA MET A 1 4.00 1.39 -28.21
C MET A 1 3.64 2.81 -27.78
N GLU A 2 2.76 3.51 -28.49
CA GLU A 2 2.32 4.88 -28.15
C GLU A 2 1.69 5.00 -26.76
N ILE A 3 0.85 4.04 -26.34
CA ILE A 3 0.20 4.04 -25.02
C ILE A 3 1.24 4.04 -23.88
N GLU A 4 2.26 3.18 -23.98
CA GLU A 4 3.29 3.07 -22.94
C GLU A 4 4.16 4.33 -22.86
N ILE A 5 4.51 4.92 -24.01
CA ILE A 5 5.27 6.17 -24.07
C ILE A 5 4.47 7.31 -23.42
N GLU A 6 3.17 7.42 -23.73
CA GLU A 6 2.31 8.45 -23.17
C GLU A 6 2.07 8.25 -21.67
N ASN A 7 1.86 7.00 -21.23
CA ASN A 7 1.76 6.65 -19.82
C ASN A 7 3.03 7.03 -19.06
N PHE A 8 4.20 6.73 -19.63
CA PHE A 8 5.48 7.06 -19.02
C PHE A 8 5.71 8.57 -18.90
N LYS A 9 5.34 9.35 -19.92
CA LYS A 9 5.38 10.83 -19.85
C LYS A 9 4.49 11.37 -18.73
N ARG A 10 3.27 10.84 -18.60
CA ARG A 10 2.34 11.23 -17.50
C ARG A 10 2.90 10.82 -16.14
N PHE A 11 3.52 9.66 -16.06
CA PHE A 11 4.13 9.18 -14.83
C PHE A 11 5.32 10.04 -14.40
N ILE A 12 6.21 10.45 -15.32
CA ILE A 12 7.31 11.38 -15.00
C ILE A 12 6.75 12.70 -14.44
N LYS A 13 5.75 13.29 -15.10
CA LYS A 13 5.10 14.51 -14.61
C LYS A 13 4.52 14.35 -13.20
N PHE A 14 3.92 13.19 -12.92
CA PHE A 14 3.42 12.87 -11.58
C PHE A 14 4.55 12.81 -10.54
N LEU A 15 5.68 12.17 -10.87
CA LEU A 15 6.83 12.07 -9.96
C LEU A 15 7.43 13.45 -9.65
N GLU A 16 7.59 14.29 -10.67
CA GLU A 16 8.06 15.67 -10.51
C GLU A 16 7.10 16.51 -9.66
N ALA A 17 5.80 16.45 -9.95
CA ALA A 17 4.79 17.22 -9.22
C ALA A 17 4.66 16.83 -7.74
N ASN A 18 4.96 15.57 -7.38
CA ASN A 18 4.83 15.04 -6.02
C ASN A 18 6.17 14.90 -5.28
N ASN A 19 7.26 15.46 -5.81
CA ASN A 19 8.62 15.37 -5.23
C ASN A 19 9.04 13.94 -4.89
N VAL A 20 8.76 12.98 -5.77
CA VAL A 20 9.21 11.59 -5.59
C VAL A 20 10.69 11.50 -5.96
N SER A 21 11.53 11.11 -5.00
CA SER A 21 13.00 11.21 -5.09
C SER A 21 13.63 10.53 -6.32
N ARG A 22 13.13 9.35 -6.72
CA ARG A 22 13.67 8.62 -7.87
C ARG A 22 12.67 7.61 -8.43
N LEU A 23 12.73 7.43 -9.75
CA LEU A 23 12.11 6.31 -10.43
C LEU A 23 13.00 5.06 -10.30
N CYS A 24 12.49 4.01 -9.65
CA CYS A 24 13.15 2.72 -9.54
C CYS A 24 12.56 1.69 -10.51
N TYR A 25 13.23 0.54 -10.63
CA TYR A 25 12.82 -0.57 -11.51
C TYR A 25 11.41 -1.10 -11.21
N THR A 26 11.00 -1.09 -9.93
CA THR A 26 9.65 -1.51 -9.52
C THR A 26 8.90 -0.35 -8.89
N ARG A 27 7.57 -0.38 -9.01
CA ARG A 27 6.68 0.58 -8.34
C ARG A 27 6.85 0.58 -6.81
N GLY A 28 7.11 -0.58 -6.21
CA GLY A 28 7.35 -0.70 -4.77
C GLY A 28 8.64 0.01 -4.35
N SER A 29 9.72 -0.14 -5.10
CA SER A 29 10.98 0.56 -4.84
C SER A 29 10.84 2.08 -5.00
N THR A 30 10.08 2.54 -6.01
CA THR A 30 9.76 3.97 -6.21
C THR A 30 8.93 4.52 -5.05
N ALA A 31 7.92 3.78 -4.59
CA ALA A 31 7.09 4.16 -3.44
C ALA A 31 7.90 4.24 -2.13
N MET A 32 8.81 3.28 -1.89
CA MET A 32 9.71 3.33 -0.73
C MET A 32 10.67 4.53 -0.81
N ALA A 33 11.16 4.85 -2.00
CA ALA A 33 12.01 6.02 -2.20
C ALA A 33 11.27 7.35 -1.95
N ALA A 34 9.98 7.43 -2.30
CA ALA A 34 9.12 8.56 -1.93
C ALA A 34 8.92 8.64 -0.41
N TYR A 35 8.60 7.51 0.25
CA TYR A 35 8.42 7.46 1.69
C TYR A 35 9.68 7.90 2.45
N LEU A 36 10.86 7.38 2.08
CA LEU A 36 12.13 7.74 2.71
C LEU A 36 12.50 9.22 2.53
N PHE A 37 12.07 9.83 1.43
CA PHE A 37 12.38 11.23 1.13
C PHE A 37 11.49 12.21 1.92
N GLY A 38 10.17 11.97 1.95
CA GLY A 38 9.21 12.92 2.55
C GLY A 38 8.67 12.54 3.92
N HIS A 39 8.50 11.23 4.19
CA HIS A 39 7.69 10.70 5.29
C HIS A 39 8.48 9.96 6.37
N TYR A 40 9.77 9.73 6.16
CA TYR A 40 10.65 9.15 7.17
C TYR A 40 10.97 10.17 8.27
N LYS A 41 10.10 10.26 9.27
CA LYS A 41 10.27 11.13 10.44
C LYS A 41 10.92 10.41 11.61
N ASN A 42 10.65 9.10 11.74
CA ASN A 42 11.13 8.26 12.82
C ASN A 42 12.13 7.23 12.31
N LYS A 43 13.11 6.87 13.15
CA LYS A 43 14.15 5.91 12.77
C LYS A 43 13.56 4.51 12.61
N ILE A 44 13.77 3.87 11.47
CA ILE A 44 13.44 2.45 11.27
C ILE A 44 14.53 1.61 11.92
N TYR A 45 14.13 0.73 12.85
CA TYR A 45 15.03 -0.23 13.50
C TYR A 45 15.00 -1.56 12.74
N ILE A 46 16.18 -2.17 12.59
CA ILE A 46 16.36 -3.47 11.93
C ILE A 46 17.10 -4.38 12.90
N HIS A 47 16.59 -5.59 13.14
CA HIS A 47 17.27 -6.63 13.91
C HIS A 47 17.48 -7.89 13.09
N ASN A 48 18.38 -8.75 13.56
CA ASN A 48 18.71 -10.04 12.96
C ASN A 48 18.42 -11.22 13.89
N ASN A 49 17.69 -11.00 15.00
CA ASN A 49 17.25 -12.09 15.87
C ASN A 49 16.29 -13.01 15.11
N LYS A 50 16.75 -14.24 14.86
CA LYS A 50 16.03 -15.23 14.06
C LYS A 50 14.69 -15.62 14.68
N GLU A 51 14.64 -15.87 15.99
CA GLU A 51 13.43 -16.31 16.68
C GLU A 51 12.34 -15.23 16.62
N ALA A 52 12.73 -13.97 16.79
CA ALA A 52 11.82 -12.83 16.63
C ALA A 52 11.29 -12.71 15.19
N ILE A 53 12.18 -12.80 14.20
CA ILE A 53 11.79 -12.74 12.78
C ILE A 53 10.83 -13.88 12.41
N ASP A 54 11.10 -15.09 12.88
CA ASP A 54 10.25 -16.25 12.61
C ASP A 54 8.86 -16.06 13.22
N LEU A 55 8.79 -15.53 14.45
CA LEU A 55 7.53 -15.18 15.11
C LEU A 55 6.77 -14.06 14.38
N GLU A 56 7.44 -12.99 13.96
CA GLU A 56 6.85 -11.89 13.19
C GLU A 56 6.25 -12.38 11.87
N ARG A 57 6.99 -13.22 11.13
CA ARG A 57 6.52 -13.83 9.89
C ARG A 57 5.35 -14.77 10.13
N GLN A 58 5.37 -15.54 11.21
CA GLN A 58 4.24 -16.39 11.62
C GLN A 58 3.02 -15.58 12.03
N SER A 59 3.19 -14.35 12.49
CA SER A 59 2.12 -13.45 12.92
C SER A 59 1.57 -12.59 11.78
N TYR A 60 2.34 -12.40 10.70
CA TYR A 60 1.91 -11.66 9.52
C TYR A 60 0.69 -12.32 8.85
N ARG A 61 -0.39 -11.57 8.69
CA ARG A 61 -1.64 -11.98 8.05
C ARG A 61 -2.01 -10.97 6.97
N GLY A 62 -2.62 -11.46 5.89
CA GLY A 62 -3.12 -10.62 4.81
C GLY A 62 -4.49 -10.00 5.13
N GLY A 63 -5.20 -9.58 4.08
CA GLY A 63 -6.57 -9.08 4.22
C GLY A 63 -7.54 -10.17 4.69
N ARG A 64 -8.51 -9.79 5.52
CA ARG A 64 -9.60 -10.65 5.95
C ARG A 64 -10.61 -10.83 4.82
N CYS A 65 -10.95 -12.06 4.49
CA CYS A 65 -11.98 -12.41 3.52
C CYS A 65 -12.88 -13.47 4.15
N GLU A 66 -14.19 -13.19 4.22
CA GLU A 66 -15.16 -14.06 4.86
C GLU A 66 -16.43 -14.16 4.02
N CYS A 67 -17.04 -15.34 4.05
CA CYS A 67 -18.36 -15.58 3.47
C CYS A 67 -19.40 -15.41 4.58
N PHE A 68 -20.05 -14.24 4.62
CA PHE A 68 -21.07 -13.95 5.64
C PHE A 68 -22.42 -14.63 5.38
N TYR A 69 -22.66 -15.08 4.14
CA TYR A 69 -23.92 -15.70 3.75
C TYR A 69 -23.72 -16.71 2.60
N LEU A 70 -24.36 -17.89 2.74
CA LEU A 70 -24.41 -18.93 1.71
C LEU A 70 -25.87 -19.19 1.33
N GLY A 71 -26.22 -18.99 0.07
CA GLY A 71 -27.60 -19.15 -0.42
C GLY A 71 -27.91 -18.16 -1.53
N GLU A 72 -29.19 -18.09 -1.89
CA GLU A 72 -29.67 -17.18 -2.92
C GLU A 72 -30.27 -15.93 -2.28
N LEU A 73 -29.78 -14.76 -2.70
CA LEU A 73 -30.26 -13.47 -2.26
C LEU A 73 -31.32 -12.97 -3.24
N LYS A 74 -32.61 -13.18 -2.91
CA LYS A 74 -33.76 -12.78 -3.74
C LYS A 74 -34.48 -11.56 -3.13
N ASP A 75 -35.04 -10.73 -4.01
CA ASP A 75 -36.09 -9.74 -3.71
C ASP A 75 -35.77 -8.64 -2.67
N GLU A 76 -34.49 -8.33 -2.43
CA GLU A 76 -34.06 -7.23 -1.55
C GLU A 76 -32.97 -6.35 -2.20
N SER A 77 -32.73 -5.17 -1.64
CA SER A 77 -31.63 -4.29 -2.05
C SER A 77 -30.38 -4.55 -1.22
N TYR A 78 -29.27 -4.88 -1.88
CA TYR A 78 -27.99 -5.15 -1.24
C TYR A 78 -27.00 -4.03 -1.54
N TYR A 79 -26.19 -3.69 -0.54
CA TYR A 79 -25.18 -2.65 -0.64
C TYR A 79 -23.79 -3.24 -0.44
N PHE A 80 -22.88 -2.92 -1.36
CA PHE A 80 -21.46 -3.20 -1.22
C PHE A 80 -20.75 -1.92 -0.82
N LEU A 81 -20.01 -1.98 0.28
CA LEU A 81 -19.24 -0.86 0.81
C LEU A 81 -17.75 -1.19 0.71
N ASP A 82 -16.96 -0.20 0.29
CA ASP A 82 -15.51 -0.30 0.19
C ASP A 82 -14.87 0.88 0.95
N VAL A 83 -13.71 0.64 1.56
CA VAL A 83 -12.97 1.65 2.30
C VAL A 83 -11.91 2.27 1.39
N ASN A 84 -12.09 3.55 1.08
CA ASN A 84 -11.14 4.33 0.31
C ASN A 84 -9.74 4.29 0.94
N SER A 85 -8.79 3.65 0.23
CA SER A 85 -7.38 3.59 0.65
C SER A 85 -7.17 3.03 2.07
N LEU A 86 -7.75 1.87 2.37
CA LEU A 86 -7.68 1.20 3.69
C LEU A 86 -6.27 1.17 4.33
N TYR A 87 -5.27 0.61 3.66
CA TYR A 87 -3.92 0.49 4.23
C TYR A 87 -3.23 1.84 4.45
N PRO A 88 -3.23 2.78 3.48
CA PRO A 88 -2.76 4.14 3.74
C PRO A 88 -3.45 4.84 4.91
N PHE A 89 -4.77 4.64 5.07
CA PHE A 89 -5.52 5.22 6.19
C PHE A 89 -5.04 4.67 7.55
N VAL A 90 -4.84 3.36 7.65
CA VAL A 90 -4.34 2.71 8.89
C VAL A 90 -2.88 3.11 9.19
N LEU A 91 -2.06 3.28 8.17
CA LEU A 91 -0.65 3.70 8.31
C LEU A 91 -0.50 5.19 8.64
N ASN A 92 -1.57 5.99 8.49
CA ASN A 92 -1.55 7.41 8.79
C ASN A 92 -1.54 7.62 10.31
N VAL A 93 -0.35 7.58 10.90
CA VAL A 93 -0.14 7.97 12.29
C VAL A 93 -0.06 9.49 12.34
N THR A 94 -1.20 10.14 12.55
CA THR A 94 -1.19 11.43 13.28
C THR A 94 -0.86 11.07 14.73
N ASP A 95 0.38 11.30 15.14
CA ASP A 95 0.70 11.34 16.57
C ASP A 95 -0.26 12.34 17.24
N PRO A 96 -0.82 12.06 18.43
CA PRO A 96 -1.49 13.08 19.24
C PRO A 96 -0.54 14.21 19.66
#